data_AF-A0A3A3GF97-F1
#
_entry.id   AF-A0A3A3GF97-F1
#
_cell.length_a   1.000
_cell.length_b   1.000
_cell.length_c   1.000
_cell.angle_alpha   90.00
_cell.angle_beta   90.00
_cell.angle_gamma   90.00
#
_symmetry.space_group_name_H-M   'P 1'
#
loop_
_entity.id
_entity.type
_entity.pdbx_description
1 polymer ?
#
loop_
_entity_poly.entity_id
_entity_poly.type
_entity_poly.pdbx_seq_one_letter_code
_entity_poly.pdbx_strand_id
1 'polypeptide(L)'
;MKTRPGLDIDPKQIYVTGLSSGGGVVVTLGCVAPDVFSGMGINTGPALNTAANAGVGSKAARTPQQIANDCKAYAGPNSTALLSQLTSVVNGSKDTTVDPTHSWANRDGMKIAYGATFGGDSFTEVKSVGKIWKDNQDRPRVSYIEATDMAHAWPAGAGGSGGGYWVDYTHVNYPAYVTKFFFENNLRVERDPNATTTTTTTTTTTTTTTTEAPAPAPTPTPTPTPTPTPTPTPTPTPTPTPTAICYTASNYAHVLAGRAYSFWGVARVVGSNEYMGFVNTFTSTTLKKTGTYSYAIGTCN
;
A
#
# COMPACT_ATOMS: atom_id res chain seq x y z
N MET A 1 -15.44 10.98 -8.47
CA MET A 1 -15.34 10.65 -7.03
C MET A 1 -16.16 11.59 -6.16
N LYS A 2 -16.19 12.91 -6.43
CA LYS A 2 -16.95 13.91 -5.66
C LYS A 2 -18.48 13.71 -5.60
N THR A 3 -19.03 12.73 -6.31
CA THR A 3 -20.47 12.55 -6.54
C THR A 3 -20.90 11.08 -6.51
N ARG A 4 -20.23 10.21 -5.74
CA ARG A 4 -20.70 8.82 -5.50
C ARG A 4 -21.44 8.74 -4.15
N PRO A 5 -22.70 9.19 -4.06
CA PRO A 5 -23.41 9.32 -2.79
C PRO A 5 -23.60 7.99 -2.05
N GLY A 6 -23.59 6.85 -2.76
CA GLY A 6 -23.74 5.53 -2.15
C GLY A 6 -22.53 5.01 -1.38
N LEU A 7 -21.41 5.74 -1.32
CA LEU A 7 -20.19 5.31 -0.61
C LEU A 7 -19.85 6.18 0.61
N ASP A 8 -20.63 7.23 0.88
CA ASP A 8 -20.40 8.18 1.98
C ASP A 8 -18.95 8.67 2.10
N ILE A 9 -18.32 8.95 0.96
CA ILE A 9 -16.94 9.44 0.88
C ILE A 9 -16.96 10.96 0.98
N ASP A 10 -16.30 11.50 2.01
CA ASP A 10 -16.06 12.94 2.11
C ASP A 10 -15.17 13.41 0.93
N PRO A 11 -15.66 14.27 0.02
CA PRO A 11 -14.90 14.76 -1.12
C PRO A 11 -13.69 15.62 -0.72
N LYS A 12 -13.63 16.10 0.53
CA LYS A 12 -12.48 16.82 1.10
C LYS A 12 -11.39 15.89 1.62
N GLN A 13 -11.62 14.58 1.66
CA GLN A 13 -10.71 13.58 2.26
C GLN A 13 -10.45 12.40 1.33
N ILE A 14 -10.03 12.68 0.11
CA ILE A 14 -9.62 11.67 -0.86
C ILE A 14 -8.10 11.69 -0.94
N TYR A 15 -7.48 10.54 -0.67
CA TYR A 15 -6.03 10.37 -0.69
C TYR A 15 -5.64 9.23 -1.62
N VAL A 16 -4.43 9.29 -2.16
CA VAL A 16 -3.90 8.26 -3.05
C VAL A 16 -2.45 7.98 -2.71
N THR A 17 -2.05 6.71 -2.71
CA THR A 17 -0.66 6.31 -2.44
C THR A 17 -0.28 5.11 -3.28
N GLY A 18 1.00 4.96 -3.61
CA GLY A 18 1.48 3.87 -4.46
C GLY A 18 2.99 3.70 -4.41
N LEU A 19 3.43 2.46 -4.65
CA LEU A 19 4.83 2.03 -4.70
C LEU A 19 5.32 1.94 -6.15
N SER A 20 6.61 2.22 -6.39
CA SER A 20 7.28 1.95 -7.66
C SER A 20 6.61 2.69 -8.82
N SER A 21 6.30 1.99 -9.91
CA SER A 21 5.45 2.53 -10.99
C SER A 21 4.13 3.13 -10.49
N GLY A 22 3.52 2.54 -9.47
CA GLY A 22 2.33 3.09 -8.79
C GLY A 22 2.61 4.43 -8.11
N GLY A 23 3.81 4.61 -7.55
CA GLY A 23 4.26 5.90 -7.00
C GLY A 23 4.39 6.96 -8.08
N GLY A 24 4.93 6.62 -9.26
CA GLY A 24 4.99 7.52 -10.42
C GLY A 24 3.59 7.92 -10.94
N VAL A 25 2.67 6.95 -10.97
CA VAL A 25 1.25 7.19 -11.30
C VAL A 25 0.61 8.13 -10.28
N VAL A 26 0.89 7.95 -8.99
CA VAL A 26 0.38 8.82 -7.91
C VAL A 26 0.81 10.26 -8.10
N VAL A 27 2.07 10.53 -8.45
CA VAL A 27 2.52 11.93 -8.69
C VAL A 27 1.74 12.57 -9.84
N THR A 28 1.52 11.81 -10.90
CA THR A 28 0.77 12.28 -12.07
C THR A 28 -0.69 12.55 -11.71
N LEU A 29 -1.35 11.60 -11.01
CA LEU A 29 -2.74 11.75 -10.57
C LEU A 29 -2.94 12.95 -9.64
N GLY A 30 -2.04 13.14 -8.67
CA GLY A 30 -2.10 14.25 -7.73
C GLY A 30 -1.97 15.61 -8.41
N CYS A 31 -1.14 15.70 -9.46
CA CYS A 31 -0.95 16.91 -10.26
C CYS A 31 -2.08 17.17 -11.27
N VAL A 32 -2.66 16.13 -11.87
CA VAL A 32 -3.77 16.27 -12.85
C VAL A 32 -5.09 16.61 -12.15
N ALA A 33 -5.33 16.05 -10.96
CA ALA A 33 -6.59 16.23 -10.23
C ALA A 33 -6.35 16.74 -8.81
N PRO A 34 -5.67 17.89 -8.63
CA PRO A 34 -5.36 18.38 -7.30
C PRO A 34 -6.60 18.79 -6.54
N ASP A 35 -7.67 19.20 -7.21
CA ASP A 35 -8.96 19.50 -6.61
C ASP A 35 -9.70 18.25 -6.10
N VAL A 36 -9.32 17.05 -6.55
CA VAL A 36 -9.89 15.77 -6.09
C VAL A 36 -9.09 15.21 -4.93
N PHE A 37 -7.76 15.09 -5.08
CA PHE A 37 -6.92 14.47 -4.06
C PHE A 37 -6.42 15.51 -3.06
N SER A 38 -6.76 15.33 -1.79
CA SER A 38 -6.30 16.18 -0.68
C SER A 38 -4.86 15.86 -0.28
N GLY A 39 -4.39 14.64 -0.58
CA GLY A 39 -3.00 14.26 -0.38
C GLY A 39 -2.57 13.10 -1.27
N MET A 40 -1.28 13.07 -1.59
CA MET A 40 -0.65 11.99 -2.35
C MET A 40 0.60 11.42 -1.65
N GLY A 41 0.63 10.09 -1.52
CA GLY A 41 1.72 9.32 -0.92
C GLY A 41 2.60 8.68 -1.98
N ILE A 42 3.84 9.13 -2.10
CA ILE A 42 4.77 8.69 -3.15
C ILE A 42 5.77 7.75 -2.51
N ASN A 43 5.65 6.44 -2.77
CA ASN A 43 6.60 5.46 -2.28
C ASN A 43 7.49 4.99 -3.44
N THR A 44 8.79 5.34 -3.39
CA THR A 44 9.82 4.96 -4.36
C THR A 44 9.38 5.05 -5.84
N GLY A 45 8.68 6.14 -6.18
CA GLY A 45 8.13 6.34 -7.52
C GLY A 45 9.04 7.17 -8.44
N PRO A 46 9.07 6.89 -9.76
CA PRO A 46 9.76 7.76 -10.71
C PRO A 46 9.31 9.22 -10.59
N ALA A 47 10.22 10.14 -10.89
CA ALA A 47 9.91 11.57 -10.86
C ALA A 47 8.84 11.92 -11.90
N LEU A 48 7.99 12.92 -11.64
CA LEU A 48 6.99 13.39 -12.60
C LEU A 48 7.63 13.64 -13.97
N ASN A 49 7.01 13.10 -15.03
CA ASN A 49 7.50 13.18 -16.40
C ASN A 49 8.90 12.59 -16.64
N THR A 50 9.31 11.62 -15.83
CA THR A 50 10.43 10.75 -16.18
C THR A 50 10.05 9.94 -17.43
N ALA A 51 10.98 9.82 -18.38
CA ALA A 51 10.78 9.01 -19.58
C ALA A 51 10.54 7.54 -19.20
N ALA A 52 9.71 6.82 -19.96
CA ALA A 52 9.31 5.45 -19.63
C ALA A 52 10.48 4.46 -19.47
N ASN A 53 11.59 4.71 -20.18
CA ASN A 53 12.82 3.91 -20.11
C ASN A 53 13.82 4.38 -19.04
N ALA A 54 13.50 5.44 -18.29
CA ALA A 54 14.39 6.07 -17.33
C ALA A 54 13.83 6.06 -15.89
N GLY A 55 12.70 5.40 -15.66
CA GLY A 55 12.10 5.28 -14.32
C GLY A 55 12.71 4.19 -13.45
N VAL A 56 13.44 3.24 -14.04
CA VAL A 56 14.07 2.11 -13.34
C VAL A 56 15.55 2.04 -13.71
N GLY A 57 16.41 1.77 -12.72
CA GLY A 57 17.86 1.61 -12.90
C GLY A 57 18.60 2.89 -13.32
N SER A 58 17.94 4.05 -13.23
CA SER A 58 18.49 5.35 -13.60
C SER A 58 18.25 6.35 -12.48
N LYS A 59 19.10 7.39 -12.43
CA LYS A 59 18.88 8.56 -11.57
C LYS A 59 17.85 9.50 -12.19
N ALA A 60 17.21 10.30 -11.35
CA ALA A 60 16.32 11.35 -11.81
C ALA A 60 17.06 12.41 -12.64
N ALA A 61 16.61 12.59 -13.89
CA ALA A 61 17.09 13.65 -14.77
C ALA A 61 16.24 14.94 -14.67
N ARG A 62 15.08 14.88 -13.99
CA ARG A 62 14.15 16.01 -13.86
C ARG A 62 14.56 16.92 -12.72
N THR A 63 14.57 18.23 -12.97
CA THR A 63 14.84 19.21 -11.89
C THR A 63 13.58 19.47 -11.06
N PRO A 64 13.71 19.88 -9.78
CA PRO A 64 12.57 20.28 -8.96
C PRO A 64 11.68 21.35 -9.62
N GLN A 65 12.29 22.35 -10.28
CA GLN A 65 11.53 23.41 -10.95
C GLN A 65 10.73 22.88 -12.15
N GLN A 66 11.29 21.96 -12.93
CA GLN A 66 10.58 21.31 -14.03
C GLN A 66 9.37 20.53 -13.50
N ILE A 67 9.54 19.75 -12.44
CA ILE A 67 8.45 18.99 -11.80
C ILE A 67 7.36 19.93 -11.30
N ALA A 68 7.72 21.04 -10.65
CA ALA A 68 6.76 22.02 -10.16
C ALA A 68 5.97 22.70 -11.28
N ASN A 69 6.65 23.08 -12.36
CA ASN A 69 6.02 23.70 -13.53
C ASN A 69 5.07 22.72 -14.22
N ASP A 70 5.51 21.48 -14.44
CA ASP A 70 4.69 20.43 -15.04
C ASP A 70 3.46 20.12 -14.20
N CYS A 71 3.61 20.04 -12.87
CA CYS A 71 2.50 19.78 -11.97
C CYS A 71 1.44 20.90 -12.03
N LYS A 72 1.87 22.17 -12.04
CA LYS A 72 0.99 23.32 -12.21
C LYS A 72 0.31 23.32 -13.60
N ALA A 73 1.04 22.93 -14.65
CA ALA A 73 0.50 22.82 -15.99
C ALA A 73 -0.57 21.72 -16.08
N TYR A 74 -0.33 20.55 -15.47
CA TYR A 74 -1.31 19.45 -15.39
C TYR A 74 -2.55 19.81 -14.59
N ALA A 75 -2.39 20.57 -13.53
CA ALA A 75 -3.51 21.06 -12.74
C ALA A 75 -4.40 22.03 -13.53
N GLY A 76 -3.82 22.78 -14.48
CA GLY A 76 -4.53 23.71 -15.34
C GLY A 76 -5.40 24.70 -14.54
N PRO A 77 -6.72 24.79 -14.83
CA PRO A 77 -7.64 25.65 -14.08
C PRO A 77 -7.70 25.36 -12.57
N ASN A 78 -7.39 24.12 -12.16
CA ASN A 78 -7.41 23.68 -10.77
C ASN A 78 -6.08 23.91 -10.04
N SER A 79 -5.13 24.64 -10.63
CA SER A 79 -3.80 24.88 -10.05
C SER A 79 -3.81 25.53 -8.66
N THR A 80 -4.85 26.30 -8.32
CA THR A 80 -5.02 26.85 -6.96
C THR A 80 -5.26 25.77 -5.90
N ALA A 81 -5.81 24.61 -6.27
CA ALA A 81 -6.03 23.49 -5.36
C ALA A 81 -4.71 22.86 -4.86
N LEU A 82 -3.59 23.06 -5.57
CA LEU A 82 -2.25 22.69 -5.12
C LEU A 82 -1.84 23.40 -3.83
N LEU A 83 -2.45 24.56 -3.50
CA LEU A 83 -2.18 25.30 -2.26
C LEU A 83 -2.86 24.68 -1.03
N SER A 84 -3.74 23.69 -1.21
CA SER A 84 -4.36 22.94 -0.10
C SER A 84 -4.02 21.44 -0.11
N GLN A 85 -3.32 20.97 -1.15
CA GLN A 85 -2.92 19.57 -1.28
C GLN A 85 -1.67 19.28 -0.42
N LEU A 86 -1.55 18.02 0.04
CA LEU A 86 -0.40 17.51 0.78
C LEU A 86 0.36 16.46 -0.04
N THR A 87 1.64 16.29 0.26
CA THR A 87 2.42 15.14 -0.23
C THR A 87 3.24 14.53 0.90
N SER A 88 3.30 13.20 0.95
CA SER A 88 4.32 12.49 1.69
C SER A 88 5.13 11.63 0.73
N VAL A 89 6.45 11.65 0.85
CA VAL A 89 7.36 10.86 0.01
C VAL A 89 8.14 9.91 0.91
N VAL A 90 8.28 8.64 0.52
CA VAL A 90 9.12 7.67 1.21
C VAL A 90 10.00 6.91 0.23
N ASN A 91 11.24 6.61 0.62
CA ASN A 91 12.09 5.64 -0.07
C ASN A 91 13.03 4.93 0.89
N GLY A 92 13.56 3.78 0.44
CA GLY A 92 14.73 3.17 1.04
C GLY A 92 16.01 3.88 0.61
N SER A 93 17.00 3.98 1.50
CA SER A 93 18.28 4.62 1.15
C SER A 93 19.17 3.76 0.24
N LYS A 94 18.87 2.46 0.12
CA LYS A 94 19.55 1.49 -0.76
C LYS A 94 18.66 1.01 -1.91
N ASP A 95 17.66 1.80 -2.29
CA ASP A 95 16.82 1.48 -3.45
C ASP A 95 17.63 1.58 -4.75
N THR A 96 17.87 0.44 -5.40
CA THR A 96 18.55 0.35 -6.69
C THR A 96 17.59 0.13 -7.87
N THR A 97 16.30 -0.03 -7.59
CA THR A 97 15.27 -0.20 -8.63
C THR A 97 14.79 1.16 -9.10
N VAL A 98 14.34 2.00 -8.19
CA VAL A 98 14.02 3.41 -8.46
C VAL A 98 14.94 4.24 -7.59
N ASP A 99 15.99 4.80 -8.20
CA ASP A 99 17.03 5.50 -7.46
C ASP A 99 16.42 6.63 -6.58
N PRO A 100 16.85 6.78 -5.31
CA PRO A 100 16.33 7.77 -4.37
C PRO A 100 16.29 9.21 -4.90
N THR A 101 17.13 9.55 -5.89
CA THR A 101 17.10 10.85 -6.57
C THR A 101 15.74 11.18 -7.17
N HIS A 102 14.92 10.19 -7.55
CA HIS A 102 13.54 10.41 -8.00
C HIS A 102 12.63 10.91 -6.87
N SER A 103 12.73 10.30 -5.69
CA SER A 103 12.00 10.74 -4.50
C SER A 103 12.42 12.14 -4.08
N TRP A 104 13.71 12.46 -4.14
CA TRP A 104 14.21 13.81 -3.84
C TRP A 104 13.69 14.85 -4.83
N ALA A 105 13.73 14.53 -6.13
CA ALA A 105 13.22 15.42 -7.17
C ALA A 105 11.71 15.67 -7.00
N ASN A 106 10.92 14.63 -6.75
CA ASN A 106 9.48 14.75 -6.47
C ASN A 106 9.21 15.59 -5.22
N ARG A 107 9.89 15.29 -4.11
CA ARG A 107 9.80 16.05 -2.86
C ARG A 107 10.07 17.54 -3.08
N ASP A 108 11.18 17.86 -3.73
CA ASP A 108 11.60 19.24 -3.92
C ASP A 108 10.74 19.97 -4.96
N GLY A 109 10.27 19.27 -5.99
CA GLY A 109 9.30 19.80 -6.93
C GLY A 109 7.96 20.12 -6.27
N MET A 110 7.45 19.22 -5.41
CA MET A 110 6.21 19.46 -4.67
C MET A 110 6.35 20.59 -3.64
N LYS A 111 7.52 20.75 -3.01
CA LYS A 111 7.78 21.93 -2.16
C LYS A 111 7.57 23.23 -2.93
N ILE A 112 8.10 23.33 -4.15
CA ILE A 112 7.92 24.51 -5.02
C ILE A 112 6.46 24.63 -5.48
N ALA A 113 5.82 23.52 -5.86
CA ALA A 113 4.43 23.51 -6.32
C ALA A 113 3.45 24.01 -5.24
N TYR A 114 3.71 23.65 -3.99
CA TYR A 114 2.84 23.92 -2.84
C TYR A 114 3.17 25.19 -2.07
N GLY A 115 4.30 25.84 -2.37
CA GLY A 115 4.80 26.97 -1.59
C GLY A 115 5.36 26.57 -0.23
N ALA A 116 5.86 25.33 -0.08
CA ALA A 116 6.43 24.80 1.16
C ALA A 116 7.90 25.25 1.35
N THR A 117 8.11 26.56 1.46
CA THR A 117 9.43 27.21 1.42
C THR A 117 10.18 27.19 2.73
N PHE A 118 9.52 26.86 3.84
CA PHE A 118 10.14 26.85 5.16
C PHE A 118 10.60 25.44 5.52
N GLY A 119 11.91 25.30 5.76
CA GLY A 119 12.50 24.06 6.25
C GLY A 119 11.90 23.73 7.61
N GLY A 120 11.17 22.62 7.70
CA GLY A 120 10.50 22.21 8.92
C GLY A 120 11.27 21.15 9.70
N ASP A 121 10.55 20.58 10.66
CA ASP A 121 11.07 19.73 11.71
C ASP A 121 11.57 18.38 11.17
N SER A 122 12.71 17.94 11.70
CA SER A 122 13.21 16.58 11.52
C SER A 122 12.55 15.66 12.56
N PHE A 123 12.27 14.42 12.18
CA PHE A 123 11.74 13.40 13.07
C PHE A 123 12.37 12.04 12.79
N THR A 124 12.18 11.09 13.69
CA THR A 124 12.60 9.71 13.53
C THR A 124 11.40 8.78 13.52
N GLU A 125 11.54 7.69 12.77
CA GLU A 125 10.62 6.56 12.72
C GLU A 125 11.45 5.27 12.80
N VAL A 126 10.80 4.11 12.89
CA VAL A 126 11.53 2.83 12.99
C VAL A 126 12.52 2.68 11.81
N LYS A 127 13.81 2.63 12.13
CA LYS A 127 14.93 2.59 11.17
C LYS A 127 14.81 3.61 10.03
N SER A 128 14.22 4.76 10.30
CA SER A 128 13.94 5.76 9.28
C SER A 128 14.11 7.15 9.86
N VAL A 129 14.52 8.09 9.01
CA VAL A 129 14.61 9.51 9.34
C VAL A 129 13.65 10.28 8.45
N GLY A 130 13.03 11.31 8.99
CA GLY A 130 12.04 12.09 8.25
C GLY A 130 12.19 13.59 8.45
N LYS A 131 11.55 14.33 7.55
CA LYS A 131 11.52 15.79 7.58
C LYS A 131 10.21 16.31 7.02
N ILE A 132 9.71 17.39 7.61
CA ILE A 132 8.52 18.10 7.16
C ILE A 132 8.94 19.47 6.59
N TRP A 133 8.21 19.96 5.58
CA TRP A 133 8.29 21.34 5.09
C TRP A 133 6.92 21.99 5.15
N LYS A 134 6.94 23.28 5.49
CA LYS A 134 5.75 24.08 5.75
C LYS A 134 5.64 25.25 4.78
N ASP A 135 4.43 25.74 4.57
CA ASP A 135 4.18 26.98 3.84
C ASP A 135 4.38 28.23 4.72
N ASN A 136 4.14 29.42 4.15
CA ASN A 136 4.31 30.71 4.83
C ASN A 136 3.29 30.97 5.96
N GLN A 137 2.36 30.05 6.19
CA GLN A 137 1.38 30.10 7.28
C GLN A 137 1.69 29.05 8.35
N ASP A 138 2.92 28.51 8.36
CA ASP A 138 3.38 27.45 9.25
C ASP A 138 2.57 26.14 9.15
N ARG A 139 1.95 25.88 8.00
CA ARG A 139 1.15 24.65 7.80
C ARG A 139 1.99 23.58 7.12
N PRO A 140 2.06 22.35 7.64
CA PRO A 140 2.76 21.23 6.99
C PRO A 140 2.19 20.91 5.61
N ARG A 141 3.07 20.81 4.60
CA ARG A 141 2.68 20.55 3.20
C ARG A 141 3.36 19.34 2.58
N VAL A 142 4.64 19.15 2.89
CA VAL A 142 5.45 18.06 2.33
C VAL A 142 6.13 17.30 3.47
N SER A 143 5.94 15.99 3.51
CA SER A 143 6.68 15.07 4.37
C SER A 143 7.63 14.23 3.51
N TYR A 144 8.83 13.95 4.03
CA TYR A 144 9.78 13.01 3.46
C TYR A 144 10.22 12.02 4.53
N ILE A 145 10.32 10.74 4.17
CA ILE A 145 10.92 9.70 5.01
C ILE A 145 11.95 8.93 4.18
N GLU A 146 13.15 8.77 4.74
CA GLU A 146 14.16 7.86 4.23
C GLU A 146 14.29 6.67 5.19
N ALA A 147 13.91 5.49 4.72
CA ALA A 147 14.10 4.23 5.43
C ALA A 147 15.55 3.78 5.25
N THR A 148 16.33 3.86 6.33
CA THR A 148 17.77 3.62 6.32
C THR A 148 18.07 2.17 6.02
N ASP A 149 18.96 1.92 5.06
CA ASP A 149 19.38 0.60 4.57
C ASP A 149 18.29 -0.24 3.89
N MET A 150 17.07 0.27 3.77
CA MET A 150 16.01 -0.40 3.03
C MET A 150 16.26 -0.34 1.51
N ALA A 151 16.02 -1.45 0.83
CA ALA A 151 16.00 -1.52 -0.63
C ALA A 151 14.66 -1.03 -1.20
N HIS A 152 14.35 -1.37 -2.46
CA HIS A 152 13.06 -1.07 -3.08
C HIS A 152 11.95 -1.90 -2.40
N ALA A 153 11.11 -1.29 -1.58
CA ALA A 153 10.00 -1.99 -0.93
C ALA A 153 8.95 -1.01 -0.40
N TRP A 154 7.76 -1.52 -0.11
CA TRP A 154 6.78 -0.84 0.72
C TRP A 154 7.10 -1.05 2.21
N PRO A 155 7.48 -0.01 2.97
CA PRO A 155 7.68 -0.14 4.40
C PRO A 155 6.32 -0.18 5.11
N ALA A 156 5.89 -1.39 5.46
CA ALA A 156 4.64 -1.68 6.15
C ALA A 156 4.79 -1.70 7.68
N GLY A 157 6.02 -1.71 8.18
CA GLY A 157 6.34 -1.79 9.60
C GLY A 157 5.87 -3.08 10.27
N ALA A 158 6.17 -3.20 11.57
CA ALA A 158 5.82 -4.37 12.35
C ALA A 158 4.29 -4.58 12.39
N GLY A 159 3.85 -5.83 12.24
CA GLY A 159 2.42 -6.18 12.20
C GLY A 159 1.74 -5.92 10.85
N GLY A 160 2.48 -5.49 9.83
CA GLY A 160 1.98 -5.42 8.46
C GLY A 160 1.60 -6.81 7.92
N SER A 161 0.73 -6.83 6.90
CA SER A 161 0.32 -8.04 6.18
C SER A 161 0.62 -7.91 4.67
N GLY A 162 0.34 -8.95 3.87
CA GLY A 162 0.47 -8.91 2.40
C GLY A 162 1.53 -9.82 1.80
N GLY A 163 2.58 -10.17 2.55
CA GLY A 163 3.68 -11.03 2.10
C GLY A 163 4.43 -10.49 0.87
N GLY A 164 5.45 -11.24 0.44
CA GLY A 164 6.18 -10.97 -0.81
C GLY A 164 7.46 -10.14 -0.65
N TYR A 165 8.24 -10.09 -1.73
CA TYR A 165 9.59 -9.51 -1.75
C TYR A 165 9.61 -7.98 -1.68
N TRP A 166 8.48 -7.33 -1.98
CA TRP A 166 8.36 -5.87 -2.12
C TRP A 166 7.67 -5.22 -0.93
N VAL A 167 7.59 -5.91 0.21
CA VAL A 167 7.02 -5.38 1.45
C VAL A 167 8.04 -5.59 2.57
N ASP A 168 8.42 -4.49 3.21
CA ASP A 168 9.31 -4.51 4.36
C ASP A 168 8.51 -4.32 5.65
N TYR A 169 8.77 -5.20 6.62
CA TYR A 169 8.08 -5.18 7.93
C TYR A 169 8.98 -4.68 9.06
N THR A 170 10.18 -4.16 8.73
CA THR A 170 11.23 -3.86 9.71
C THR A 170 11.56 -2.37 9.85
N HIS A 171 11.03 -1.53 8.95
CA HIS A 171 11.17 -0.08 8.95
C HIS A 171 9.85 0.61 9.36
N VAL A 172 9.71 1.89 9.02
CA VAL A 172 8.52 2.70 9.30
C VAL A 172 7.24 2.00 8.86
N ASN A 173 6.16 2.13 9.64
CA ASN A 173 4.83 1.77 9.16
C ASN A 173 4.29 2.92 8.30
N TYR A 174 4.68 2.96 7.03
CA TYR A 174 4.31 4.06 6.15
C TYR A 174 2.80 4.17 5.90
N PRO A 175 2.00 3.09 5.78
CA PRO A 175 0.54 3.20 5.72
C PRO A 175 -0.05 3.95 6.92
N ALA A 176 0.38 3.61 8.13
CA ALA A 176 -0.07 4.30 9.34
C ALA A 176 0.41 5.76 9.35
N TYR A 177 1.68 5.99 9.05
CA TYR A 177 2.28 7.32 9.00
C TYR A 177 1.57 8.23 7.99
N VAL A 178 1.43 7.80 6.73
CA VAL A 178 0.91 8.63 5.65
C VAL A 178 -0.56 8.96 5.87
N THR A 179 -1.32 8.00 6.41
CA THR A 179 -2.70 8.20 6.84
C THR A 179 -2.75 9.27 7.92
N LYS A 180 -2.02 9.09 9.02
CA LYS A 180 -1.96 10.06 10.13
C LYS A 180 -1.58 11.45 9.62
N PHE A 181 -0.50 11.55 8.85
CA PHE A 181 -0.03 12.81 8.28
C PHE A 181 -1.13 13.52 7.47
N PHE A 182 -1.86 12.81 6.62
CA PHE A 182 -2.94 13.41 5.86
C PHE A 182 -4.11 13.86 6.73
N PHE A 183 -4.59 13.00 7.64
CA PHE A 183 -5.73 13.33 8.50
C PHE A 183 -5.44 14.48 9.45
N GLU A 184 -4.21 14.61 9.96
CA GLU A 184 -3.79 15.70 10.86
C GLU A 184 -3.50 17.01 10.14
N ASN A 185 -3.10 16.98 8.86
CA ASN A 185 -2.63 18.18 8.15
C ASN A 185 -3.53 18.63 6.99
N ASN A 186 -4.59 17.88 6.65
CA ASN A 186 -5.49 18.23 5.56
C ASN A 186 -6.11 19.62 5.75
N LEU A 187 -5.85 20.52 4.78
CA LEU A 187 -6.27 21.93 4.81
C LEU A 187 -7.68 22.16 4.27
N ARG A 188 -8.36 21.11 3.78
CA ARG A 188 -9.71 21.20 3.18
C ARG A 188 -10.82 20.94 4.19
N VAL A 189 -10.47 20.38 5.35
CA VAL A 189 -11.39 20.06 6.43
C VAL A 189 -11.25 21.12 7.51
N GLU A 190 -12.37 21.74 7.88
CA GLU A 190 -12.42 22.61 9.06
C GLU A 190 -12.36 21.72 10.30
N ARG A 191 -11.40 21.99 11.18
CA ARG A 191 -11.29 21.29 12.47
C ARG A 191 -11.67 22.26 13.58
N ASP A 192 -12.47 21.78 14.54
CA ASP A 192 -12.67 22.49 15.79
C ASP A 192 -11.33 22.50 16.56
N PRO A 193 -10.72 23.68 16.82
CA PRO A 193 -9.48 23.76 17.57
C PRO A 193 -9.62 23.30 19.03
N ASN A 194 -10.85 23.13 19.53
CA ASN A 194 -11.16 22.61 20.86
C ASN A 194 -11.55 21.11 20.86
N ALA A 195 -11.53 20.44 19.71
CA ALA A 195 -11.73 19.00 19.66
C ALA A 195 -10.54 18.30 20.33
N THR A 196 -10.69 17.93 21.60
CA THR A 196 -9.76 17.06 22.30
C THR A 196 -9.70 15.73 21.57
N THR A 197 -8.56 15.44 20.92
CA THR A 197 -8.26 14.12 20.38
C THR A 197 -8.37 13.12 21.52
N THR A 198 -9.51 12.44 21.61
CA THR A 198 -9.67 11.32 22.53
C THR A 198 -8.85 10.20 21.93
N THR A 199 -7.59 10.11 22.32
CA THR A 199 -6.74 8.95 22.07
C THR A 199 -7.44 7.77 22.73
N THR A 200 -8.25 7.06 21.95
CA THR A 200 -8.75 5.76 22.37
C THR A 200 -7.56 4.82 22.24
N THR A 201 -6.76 4.75 23.31
CA THR A 201 -5.78 3.71 23.50
C THR A 201 -6.55 2.40 23.53
N THR A 202 -6.67 1.76 22.36
CA THR A 202 -7.11 0.37 22.31
C THR A 202 -5.95 -0.45 22.83
N THR A 203 -5.97 -0.72 24.13
CA THR A 203 -5.08 -1.70 24.74
C THR A 203 -5.46 -3.06 24.17
N THR A 204 -4.77 -3.49 23.11
CA THR A 204 -4.80 -4.89 22.70
C THR A 204 -4.10 -5.68 23.79
N THR A 205 -4.87 -6.21 24.74
CA THR A 205 -4.39 -7.20 25.70
C THR A 205 -4.03 -8.46 24.91
N THR A 206 -2.76 -8.59 24.56
CA THR A 206 -2.20 -9.86 24.09
C THR A 206 -2.25 -10.84 25.25
N THR A 207 -3.26 -11.70 25.28
CA THR A 207 -3.30 -12.85 26.20
C THR A 207 -2.23 -13.84 25.76
N THR A 208 -1.02 -13.71 26.28
CA THR A 208 -0.04 -14.79 26.29
C THR A 208 -0.54 -15.86 27.25
N THR A 209 -1.18 -16.90 26.72
CA THR A 209 -1.36 -18.16 27.45
C THR A 209 0.00 -18.83 27.59
N THR A 210 0.62 -18.67 28.77
CA THR A 210 1.71 -19.52 29.24
C THR A 210 1.14 -20.90 29.54
N THR A 211 1.47 -21.88 28.69
CA THR A 211 1.22 -23.29 28.97
C THR A 211 2.16 -23.75 30.08
N GLU A 212 1.62 -23.93 31.28
CA GLU A 212 2.31 -24.53 32.41
C GLU A 212 2.57 -26.03 32.13
N ALA A 213 3.83 -26.45 32.31
CA ALA A 213 4.23 -27.85 32.17
C ALA A 213 3.91 -28.61 33.46
N PRO A 214 3.12 -29.70 33.43
CA PRO A 214 2.91 -30.51 34.62
C PRO A 214 4.09 -31.46 34.86
N ALA A 215 4.49 -31.55 36.13
CA ALA A 215 5.50 -32.47 36.66
C ALA A 215 5.06 -33.95 36.54
N PRO A 216 6.00 -34.92 36.50
CA PRO A 216 5.66 -36.32 36.24
C PRO A 216 5.12 -37.00 37.50
N ALA A 217 4.08 -37.83 37.33
CA ALA A 217 3.62 -38.76 38.36
C ALA A 217 3.94 -40.21 37.93
N PRO A 218 4.45 -41.07 38.84
CA PRO A 218 4.91 -42.40 38.48
C PRO A 218 3.76 -43.41 38.31
N THR A 219 4.09 -44.39 37.48
CA THR A 219 3.35 -45.59 37.07
C THR A 219 2.86 -46.43 38.26
N PRO A 220 1.67 -47.05 38.11
CA PRO A 220 1.67 -48.51 38.21
C PRO A 220 1.04 -49.18 36.97
N THR A 221 1.65 -50.30 36.58
CA THR A 221 1.20 -51.23 35.54
C THR A 221 0.12 -52.15 36.11
N PRO A 222 -1.04 -52.27 35.44
CA PRO A 222 -1.81 -53.50 35.52
C PRO A 222 -2.03 -54.16 34.14
N THR A 223 -1.67 -55.45 34.14
CA THR A 223 -2.19 -56.65 33.44
C THR A 223 -2.99 -56.49 32.14
N PRO A 224 -2.64 -57.23 31.05
CA PRO A 224 -3.44 -57.24 29.83
C PRO A 224 -4.81 -57.91 30.04
N THR A 225 -5.86 -57.12 29.86
CA THR A 225 -7.24 -57.58 29.68
C THR A 225 -7.43 -58.06 28.23
N PRO A 226 -8.12 -59.18 27.96
CA PRO A 226 -8.32 -59.68 26.60
C PRO A 226 -9.04 -58.65 25.72
N THR A 227 -8.44 -58.37 24.57
CA THR A 227 -8.92 -57.48 23.51
C THR A 227 -10.26 -57.97 22.96
N PRO A 228 -11.36 -57.20 23.07
CA PRO A 228 -12.56 -57.49 22.30
C PRO A 228 -12.29 -57.27 20.80
N THR A 229 -12.73 -58.22 19.99
CA THR A 229 -12.70 -58.22 18.52
C THR A 229 -13.17 -56.86 17.96
N PRO A 230 -12.44 -56.24 17.01
CA PRO A 230 -12.84 -54.96 16.45
C PRO A 230 -14.18 -55.10 15.72
N THR A 231 -15.17 -54.36 16.18
CA THR A 231 -16.37 -54.03 15.40
C THR A 231 -15.92 -53.31 14.13
N PRO A 232 -16.41 -53.66 12.93
CA PRO A 232 -16.04 -52.95 11.71
C PRO A 232 -16.39 -51.46 11.86
N THR A 233 -15.37 -50.62 11.84
CA THR A 233 -15.52 -49.16 11.76
C THR A 233 -16.30 -48.85 10.48
N PRO A 234 -17.43 -48.12 10.55
CA PRO A 234 -18.13 -47.71 9.34
C PRO A 234 -17.16 -46.92 8.45
N THR A 235 -17.06 -47.33 7.20
CA THR A 235 -16.27 -46.62 6.19
C THR A 235 -16.74 -45.17 6.17
N PRO A 236 -15.83 -44.17 6.32
CA PRO A 236 -16.23 -42.77 6.23
C PRO A 236 -16.95 -42.55 4.90
N THR A 237 -18.19 -42.08 4.97
CA THR A 237 -18.92 -41.63 3.80
C THR A 237 -18.08 -40.54 3.13
N PRO A 238 -17.85 -40.60 1.80
CA PRO A 238 -17.06 -39.58 1.12
C PRO A 238 -17.69 -38.22 1.40
N THR A 239 -16.93 -37.34 2.07
CA THR A 239 -17.30 -35.94 2.22
C THR A 239 -17.47 -35.37 0.82
N PRO A 240 -18.61 -34.72 0.50
CA PRO A 240 -18.79 -34.12 -0.81
C PRO A 240 -17.64 -33.15 -1.07
N THR A 241 -16.93 -33.37 -2.17
CA THR A 241 -15.84 -32.47 -2.56
C THR A 241 -16.46 -31.10 -2.84
N PRO A 242 -15.98 -30.03 -2.19
CA PRO A 242 -16.53 -28.69 -2.42
C PRO A 242 -16.40 -28.34 -3.90
N THR A 243 -17.51 -27.90 -4.49
CA THR A 243 -17.57 -27.49 -5.90
C THR A 243 -16.55 -26.38 -6.15
N ALA A 244 -15.70 -26.55 -7.15
CA ALA A 244 -14.71 -25.55 -7.53
C ALA A 244 -15.41 -24.30 -8.10
N ILE A 245 -14.98 -23.10 -7.67
CA ILE A 245 -15.48 -21.84 -8.19
C ILE A 245 -14.51 -21.34 -9.27
N CYS A 246 -15.01 -21.11 -10.49
CA CYS A 246 -14.24 -20.55 -11.59
C CYS A 246 -14.84 -19.25 -12.12
N TYR A 247 -13.97 -18.41 -12.69
CA TYR A 247 -14.32 -17.17 -13.35
C TYR A 247 -13.66 -17.11 -14.72
N THR A 248 -14.44 -17.00 -15.78
CA THR A 248 -13.94 -16.74 -17.14
C THR A 248 -14.27 -15.30 -17.50
N ALA A 249 -13.24 -14.48 -17.71
CA ALA A 249 -13.41 -13.09 -18.10
C ALA A 249 -12.21 -12.61 -18.93
N SER A 250 -12.27 -11.37 -19.44
CA SER A 250 -11.09 -10.74 -20.03
C SER A 250 -10.02 -10.47 -18.97
N ASN A 251 -8.75 -10.43 -19.39
CA ASN A 251 -7.64 -10.12 -18.48
C ASN A 251 -7.85 -8.79 -17.75
N TYR A 252 -8.36 -7.77 -18.43
CA TYR A 252 -8.77 -6.50 -17.82
C TYR A 252 -9.85 -6.67 -16.74
N ALA A 253 -10.89 -7.46 -17.00
CA ALA A 253 -11.95 -7.72 -16.04
C ALA A 253 -11.47 -8.53 -14.82
N HIS A 254 -10.47 -9.40 -14.99
CA HIS A 254 -9.82 -10.07 -13.85
C HIS A 254 -9.06 -9.10 -12.96
N VAL A 255 -8.38 -8.11 -13.54
CA VAL A 255 -7.68 -7.07 -12.79
C VAL A 255 -8.67 -6.19 -12.02
N LEU A 256 -9.75 -5.74 -12.66
CA LEU A 256 -10.79 -4.94 -11.99
C LEU A 256 -11.48 -5.69 -10.84
N ALA A 257 -11.64 -7.00 -10.98
CA ALA A 257 -12.29 -7.83 -9.97
C ALA A 257 -11.34 -8.36 -8.90
N GLY A 258 -10.07 -7.94 -8.87
CA GLY A 258 -9.07 -8.37 -7.89
C GLY A 258 -8.69 -9.85 -7.99
N ARG A 259 -8.95 -10.50 -9.13
CA ARG A 259 -8.55 -11.90 -9.40
C ARG A 259 -7.17 -11.98 -10.07
N ALA A 260 -6.76 -10.89 -10.72
CA ALA A 260 -5.44 -10.68 -11.30
C ALA A 260 -4.92 -9.28 -10.90
N TYR A 261 -3.63 -9.03 -11.11
CA TYR A 261 -3.03 -7.70 -10.97
C TYR A 261 -2.25 -7.35 -12.23
N SER A 262 -2.13 -6.05 -12.50
CA SER A 262 -1.34 -5.53 -13.62
C SER A 262 0.10 -5.29 -13.18
N PHE A 263 1.06 -5.76 -13.97
CA PHE A 263 2.49 -5.51 -13.77
C PHE A 263 3.11 -5.26 -15.15
N TRP A 264 3.66 -4.07 -15.41
CA TRP A 264 4.23 -3.70 -16.73
C TRP A 264 3.31 -3.94 -17.93
N GLY A 265 2.00 -3.73 -17.77
CA GLY A 265 1.01 -3.92 -18.84
C GLY A 265 0.58 -5.38 -19.05
N VAL A 266 1.08 -6.33 -18.27
CA VAL A 266 0.66 -7.73 -18.28
C VAL A 266 -0.16 -8.10 -17.06
N ALA A 267 -1.16 -8.96 -17.25
CA ALA A 267 -1.99 -9.50 -16.19
C ALA A 267 -1.31 -10.74 -15.58
N ARG A 268 -1.23 -10.77 -14.25
CA ARG A 268 -0.80 -11.93 -13.48
C ARG A 268 -1.83 -12.32 -12.44
N VAL A 269 -1.99 -13.61 -12.19
CA VAL A 269 -3.01 -14.13 -11.26
C VAL A 269 -2.66 -13.78 -9.81
N VAL A 270 -3.65 -13.31 -9.03
CA VAL A 270 -3.48 -13.09 -7.59
C VAL A 270 -3.37 -14.45 -6.89
N GLY A 271 -2.28 -14.68 -6.15
CA GLY A 271 -1.98 -15.94 -5.49
C GLY A 271 -0.95 -16.77 -6.25
N SER A 272 -1.31 -17.33 -7.42
CA SER A 272 -0.40 -18.21 -8.18
C SER A 272 0.69 -17.48 -8.98
N ASN A 273 0.55 -16.16 -9.22
CA ASN A 273 1.44 -15.35 -10.06
C ASN A 273 1.61 -15.84 -11.51
N GLU A 274 0.71 -16.71 -11.98
CA GLU A 274 0.72 -17.20 -13.35
C GLU A 274 0.49 -16.06 -14.35
N TYR A 275 1.18 -16.14 -15.49
CA TYR A 275 1.12 -15.14 -16.54
C TYR A 275 -0.13 -15.34 -17.41
N MET A 276 -0.94 -14.29 -17.56
CA MET A 276 -2.20 -14.34 -18.33
C MET A 276 -2.10 -13.64 -19.70
N GLY A 277 -1.00 -12.97 -20.00
CA GLY A 277 -0.87 -12.10 -21.18
C GLY A 277 -1.10 -10.62 -20.86
N PHE A 278 -1.27 -9.80 -21.89
CA PHE A 278 -1.51 -8.36 -21.72
C PHE A 278 -2.81 -8.07 -20.96
N VAL A 279 -2.84 -6.96 -20.23
CA VAL A 279 -4.07 -6.42 -19.64
C VAL A 279 -4.91 -5.81 -20.76
N ASN A 280 -5.84 -6.58 -21.30
CA ASN A 280 -6.70 -6.16 -22.39
C ASN A 280 -8.12 -6.75 -22.26
N THR A 281 -9.02 -6.33 -23.13
CA THR A 281 -10.41 -6.78 -23.16
C THR A 281 -10.67 -7.97 -24.09
N PHE A 282 -9.70 -8.35 -24.94
CA PHE A 282 -9.87 -9.36 -26.00
C PHE A 282 -9.22 -10.72 -25.69
N THR A 283 -8.28 -10.78 -24.75
CA THR A 283 -7.71 -12.01 -24.20
C THR A 283 -8.53 -12.41 -22.97
N SER A 284 -9.12 -13.61 -23.02
CA SER A 284 -9.89 -14.17 -21.91
C SER A 284 -9.17 -15.36 -21.31
N THR A 285 -9.18 -15.42 -19.97
CA THR A 285 -8.56 -16.50 -19.19
C THR A 285 -9.61 -17.05 -18.21
N THR A 286 -9.54 -18.34 -17.89
CA THR A 286 -10.35 -18.92 -16.81
C THR A 286 -9.50 -19.08 -15.56
N LEU A 287 -9.97 -18.52 -14.45
CA LEU A 287 -9.32 -18.62 -13.15
C LEU A 287 -10.16 -19.44 -12.18
N LYS A 288 -9.55 -20.47 -11.58
CA LYS A 288 -10.10 -21.27 -10.49
C LYS A 288 -9.70 -20.66 -9.15
N LYS A 289 -10.66 -20.49 -8.24
CA LYS A 289 -10.40 -20.05 -6.87
C LYS A 289 -9.72 -21.17 -6.09
N THR A 290 -8.56 -20.89 -5.49
CA THR A 290 -7.74 -21.84 -4.71
C THR A 290 -7.69 -21.52 -3.22
N GLY A 291 -8.19 -20.36 -2.80
CA GLY A 291 -8.24 -19.90 -1.42
C GLY A 291 -9.09 -18.64 -1.27
N THR A 292 -9.13 -18.04 -0.08
CA THR A 292 -10.02 -16.89 0.22
C THR A 292 -9.86 -15.74 -0.79
N TYR A 293 -8.61 -15.47 -1.23
CA TYR A 293 -8.26 -14.48 -2.25
C TYR A 293 -7.17 -14.96 -3.23
N SER A 294 -6.97 -16.28 -3.35
CA SER A 294 -5.98 -16.85 -4.28
C SER A 294 -6.67 -17.58 -5.42
N TYR A 295 -6.08 -17.47 -6.61
CA TYR A 295 -6.57 -18.07 -7.84
C TYR A 295 -5.42 -18.76 -8.58
N ALA A 296 -5.77 -19.63 -9.51
CA ALA A 296 -4.85 -20.24 -10.48
C ALA A 296 -5.51 -20.34 -11.85
N ILE A 297 -4.73 -20.38 -12.93
CA ILE A 297 -5.23 -20.69 -14.27
C ILE A 297 -5.74 -22.13 -14.25
N GLY A 298 -6.98 -22.33 -14.69
CA GLY A 298 -7.56 -23.66 -14.75
C GLY A 298 -9.04 -23.66 -15.08
N THR A 299 -9.56 -24.83 -15.41
CA THR A 299 -10.97 -25.06 -15.67
C THR A 299 -11.66 -25.65 -14.43
N CYS A 300 -12.96 -25.44 -14.34
CA CYS A 300 -13.82 -26.23 -13.46
C CYS A 300 -14.52 -27.24 -14.37
N ASN A 301 -14.24 -28.53 -14.16
CA ASN A 301 -15.05 -29.62 -14.68
C ASN A 301 -16.09 -30.01 -13.62
#